data_AF-A0A3L5TSD8-F1
#
_entry.id   AF-A0A3L5TSD8-F1
#
_cell.length_a   1.000
_cell.length_b   1.000
_cell.length_c   1.000
_cell.angle_alpha   90.00
_cell.angle_beta   90.00
_cell.angle_gamma   90.00
#
_symmetry.space_group_name_H-M   'P 1'
#
loop_
_entity.id
_entity.type
_entity.pdbx_description
1 polymer ?
#
loop_
_entity_poly.entity_id
_entity_poly.type
_entity_poly.pdbx_seq_one_letter_code
_entity_poly.pdbx_strand_id
1 'polypeptide(L)'
;LIATAKNIAESSTEVAKLAQKLAAECTDKRMRLNLLQVCERIPTIGTQLKILSTVKATMLGAQGNANMEQAYPITTSGFGLTKKLTTRIEQPVPAPDGGEISCGSEEDQEATEMLVGNAQNLMQAVKETVRAAEAASIKIRVDSGYQIRWHRRRPWYTTTS
;
A
#
# COMPACT_ATOMS: atom_id res chain seq x y z
N LEU A 1 2.72 -12.22 0.23
CA LEU A 1 2.23 -11.10 -0.61
C LEU A 1 1.44 -10.05 0.18
N ILE A 2 0.45 -10.43 0.98
CA ILE A 2 -0.35 -9.46 1.77
C ILE A 2 0.50 -8.71 2.80
N ALA A 3 1.32 -9.42 3.58
CA ALA A 3 2.21 -8.80 4.56
C ALA A 3 3.24 -7.86 3.91
N THR A 4 3.83 -8.27 2.78
CA THR A 4 4.77 -7.43 2.02
C THR A 4 4.10 -6.17 1.48
N ALA A 5 2.86 -6.24 0.98
CA ALA A 5 2.11 -5.08 0.51
C ALA A 5 1.79 -4.08 1.65
N LYS A 6 1.45 -4.60 2.85
CA LYS A 6 1.28 -3.77 4.06
C LYS A 6 2.57 -3.05 4.44
N ASN A 7 3.70 -3.77 4.47
CA ASN A 7 5.01 -3.18 4.78
C ASN A 7 5.42 -2.09 3.79
N ILE A 8 5.16 -2.29 2.49
CA ILE A 8 5.41 -1.29 1.45
C ILE A 8 4.55 -0.05 1.70
N ALA A 9 3.26 -0.22 1.99
CA ALA A 9 2.37 0.90 2.26
C ALA A 9 2.81 1.70 3.50
N GLU A 10 3.14 1.02 4.61
CA GLU A 10 3.64 1.66 5.83
C GLU A 10 4.95 2.42 5.60
N SER A 11 5.94 1.78 4.97
CA SER A 11 7.21 2.43 4.66
C SER A 11 7.03 3.66 3.76
N SER A 12 6.11 3.57 2.79
CA SER A 12 5.79 4.68 1.87
C SER A 12 5.15 5.86 2.60
N THR A 13 4.33 5.61 3.64
CA THR A 13 3.78 6.70 4.45
C THR A 13 4.86 7.50 5.18
N GLU A 14 5.93 6.84 5.63
CA GLU A 14 7.03 7.53 6.30
C GLU A 14 7.81 8.42 5.31
N VAL A 15 8.03 7.95 4.09
CA VAL A 15 8.61 8.77 3.00
C VAL A 15 7.77 10.03 2.76
N ALA A 16 6.45 9.89 2.69
CA ALA A 16 5.55 11.03 2.48
C ALA A 16 5.64 12.04 3.63
N LYS A 17 5.68 11.58 4.90
CA LYS A 17 5.82 12.46 6.06
C LYS A 17 7.13 13.24 6.04
N LEU A 18 8.25 12.58 5.75
CA LEU A 18 9.56 13.24 5.66
C LEU A 18 9.63 14.23 4.51
N ALA A 19 9.01 13.90 3.37
CA ALA A 19 8.88 14.80 2.23
C ALA A 19 8.06 16.06 2.55
N GLN A 20 6.95 15.92 3.30
CA GLN A 20 6.15 17.07 3.73
C GLN A 20 6.93 18.00 4.68
N LYS A 21 7.69 17.44 5.62
CA LYS A 21 8.57 18.22 6.50
C LYS A 21 9.63 18.97 5.69
N LEU A 22 10.27 18.30 4.74
CA LEU A 22 11.23 18.92 3.84
C LEU A 22 10.60 20.05 3.00
N ALA A 23 9.37 19.84 2.52
CA ALA A 23 8.63 20.84 1.76
C ALA A 23 8.31 22.09 2.59
N ALA A 24 8.00 21.94 3.88
CA ALA A 24 7.75 23.06 4.79
C ALA A 24 8.99 23.95 4.96
N GLU A 25 10.17 23.33 5.02
CA GLU A 25 11.45 24.04 5.16
C GLU A 25 12.03 24.53 3.82
N CYS A 26 11.39 24.20 2.69
CA CYS A 26 11.85 24.64 1.37
C CYS A 26 11.47 26.10 1.11
N THR A 27 12.50 26.90 0.83
CA THR A 27 12.39 28.34 0.52
C THR A 27 11.87 28.60 -0.89
N ASP A 28 12.11 27.67 -1.84
CA ASP A 28 11.67 27.81 -3.22
C ASP A 28 10.22 27.33 -3.38
N LYS A 29 9.31 28.26 -3.74
CA LYS A 29 7.88 27.98 -3.88
C LYS A 29 7.60 26.92 -4.96
N ARG A 30 8.32 26.94 -6.08
CA ARG A 30 8.10 26.00 -7.19
C ARG A 30 8.54 24.60 -6.78
N MET A 31 9.69 24.47 -6.14
CA MET A 31 10.20 23.18 -5.67
C MET A 31 9.31 22.60 -4.58
N ARG A 32 8.86 23.44 -3.64
CA ARG A 32 7.88 23.06 -2.61
C ARG A 32 6.59 22.52 -3.21
N LEU A 33 5.98 23.23 -4.15
CA LEU A 33 4.72 22.80 -4.77
C LEU A 33 4.88 21.49 -5.54
N ASN A 34 5.99 21.33 -6.28
CA ASN A 34 6.29 20.08 -6.97
C ASN A 34 6.41 18.91 -5.98
N LEU A 35 7.18 19.09 -4.89
CA LEU A 35 7.35 18.07 -3.86
C LEU A 35 6.03 17.71 -3.17
N LEU A 36 5.19 18.69 -2.84
CA LEU A 36 3.88 18.46 -2.25
C LEU A 36 2.97 17.67 -3.20
N GLN A 37 2.86 18.09 -4.46
CA GLN A 37 2.04 17.43 -5.47
C GLN A 37 2.39 15.94 -5.64
N VAL A 38 3.69 15.60 -5.66
CA VAL A 38 4.10 14.19 -5.81
C VAL A 38 3.92 13.39 -4.52
N CYS A 39 4.20 13.96 -3.35
CA CYS A 39 4.13 13.24 -2.09
C CYS A 39 2.68 12.99 -1.61
N GLU A 40 1.73 13.87 -1.95
CA GLU A 40 0.30 13.71 -1.61
C GLU A 40 -0.37 12.54 -2.36
N ARG A 41 0.24 12.05 -3.45
CA ARG A 41 -0.25 10.86 -4.16
C ARG A 41 0.02 9.56 -3.41
N ILE A 42 1.06 9.52 -2.57
CA ILE A 42 1.51 8.31 -1.87
C ILE A 42 0.44 7.76 -0.92
N PRO A 43 -0.20 8.56 -0.03
CA PRO A 43 -1.26 8.07 0.86
C PRO A 43 -2.47 7.49 0.11
N THR A 44 -2.85 8.09 -1.01
CA THR A 44 -3.99 7.63 -1.83
C THR A 44 -3.70 6.24 -2.42
N ILE A 45 -2.55 6.07 -3.08
CA ILE A 45 -2.16 4.79 -3.67
C ILE A 45 -1.90 3.73 -2.57
N GLY A 46 -1.31 4.14 -1.44
CA GLY A 46 -1.10 3.25 -0.30
C GLY A 46 -2.40 2.71 0.32
N THR A 47 -3.45 3.52 0.35
CA THR A 47 -4.78 3.10 0.81
C THR A 47 -5.40 2.07 -0.13
N GLN A 48 -5.32 2.30 -1.44
CA GLN A 48 -5.76 1.34 -2.47
C GLN A 48 -5.06 -0.01 -2.32
N LEU A 49 -3.73 0.00 -2.12
CA LEU A 49 -2.96 -1.22 -1.92
C LEU A 49 -3.39 -2.00 -0.67
N LYS A 50 -3.72 -1.32 0.44
CA LYS A 50 -4.24 -1.94 1.66
C LYS A 50 -5.62 -2.58 1.46
N ILE A 51 -6.52 -1.90 0.74
CA ILE A 51 -7.85 -2.41 0.43
C ILE A 51 -7.74 -3.67 -0.43
N LEU A 52 -7.01 -3.62 -1.54
CA LEU A 52 -6.83 -4.77 -2.44
C LEU A 52 -6.15 -5.94 -1.73
N SER A 53 -5.22 -5.67 -0.81
CA SER A 53 -4.56 -6.72 -0.01
C SER A 53 -5.54 -7.42 0.93
N THR A 54 -6.54 -6.69 1.43
CA THR A 54 -7.59 -7.22 2.31
C THR A 54 -8.63 -7.99 1.49
N VAL A 55 -9.05 -7.45 0.33
CA VAL A 55 -9.96 -8.13 -0.60
C VAL A 55 -9.38 -9.47 -1.06
N LYS A 56 -8.08 -9.51 -1.42
CA LYS A 56 -7.41 -10.77 -1.75
C LYS A 56 -7.37 -11.74 -0.57
N ALA A 57 -7.14 -11.25 0.65
CA ALA A 57 -7.16 -12.09 1.84
C ALA A 57 -8.53 -12.75 2.07
N THR A 58 -9.62 -12.01 1.83
CA THR A 58 -10.98 -12.54 1.95
C THR A 58 -11.35 -13.52 0.83
N MET A 59 -10.88 -13.30 -0.39
CA MET A 59 -11.11 -14.24 -1.50
C MET A 59 -10.42 -15.58 -1.26
N LEU A 60 -9.16 -15.56 -0.79
CA LEU A 60 -8.44 -16.77 -0.38
C LEU A 60 -9.10 -17.47 0.82
N GLY A 61 -9.77 -16.72 1.71
CA GLY A 61 -10.48 -17.26 2.86
C GLY A 61 -11.86 -17.87 2.54
N ALA A 62 -12.44 -17.56 1.38
CA ALA A 62 -13.73 -18.11 0.95
C ALA A 62 -13.59 -19.50 0.28
N GLN A 63 -12.39 -19.88 -0.18
CA GLN A 63 -12.10 -21.18 -0.79
C GLN A 63 -11.44 -22.19 0.17
N GLY A 64 -11.14 -21.78 1.41
CA GLY A 64 -10.51 -22.63 2.43
C GLY A 64 -11.50 -23.09 3.49
N ASN A 65 -11.76 -24.39 3.52
CA ASN A 65 -12.44 -25.08 4.61
C ASN A 65 -11.85 -24.68 5.99
N ALA A 66 -12.74 -24.65 6.98
CA ALA A 66 -12.56 -24.21 8.36
C ALA A 66 -11.17 -24.50 8.99
N ASN A 67 -10.66 -23.47 9.69
CA ASN A 67 -9.74 -23.48 10.85
C ASN A 67 -8.58 -22.51 10.69
N MET A 68 -8.85 -21.21 10.82
CA MET A 68 -7.82 -20.32 11.36
C MET A 68 -8.46 -19.29 12.28
N GLU A 69 -8.36 -19.58 13.57
CA GLU A 69 -8.56 -18.61 14.65
C GLU A 69 -7.49 -17.53 14.50
N GLN A 70 -7.85 -16.40 13.89
CA GLN A 70 -7.07 -15.18 14.04
C GLN A 70 -7.99 -13.98 14.15
N ALA A 71 -8.32 -13.67 15.41
CA ALA A 71 -8.89 -12.41 15.81
C ALA A 71 -7.85 -11.30 15.58
N TYR A 72 -8.17 -10.32 14.74
CA TYR A 72 -7.51 -9.01 14.78
C TYR A 72 -8.59 -7.93 14.95
N PRO A 73 -8.48 -7.08 15.99
CA PRO A 73 -9.52 -6.13 16.31
C PRO A 73 -9.61 -5.05 15.22
N ILE A 74 -10.80 -4.88 14.66
CA ILE A 74 -11.16 -3.72 13.86
C ILE A 74 -11.46 -2.61 14.87
N THR A 75 -10.53 -1.68 15.07
CA THR A 75 -10.82 -0.47 15.87
C THR A 75 -11.66 0.47 15.03
N THR A 76 -12.96 0.22 14.97
CA THR A 76 -13.95 1.19 14.46
C THR A 76 -14.68 1.78 15.65
N SER A 77 -14.26 2.96 16.08
CA SER A 77 -14.99 3.77 17.04
C SER A 77 -16.37 4.11 16.46
N GLY A 78 -17.41 3.73 17.20
CA GLY A 78 -18.75 4.34 17.10
C GLY A 78 -19.58 3.91 15.89
N PHE A 79 -20.46 2.93 16.08
CA PHE A 79 -21.91 3.09 16.00
C PHE A 79 -22.53 1.72 16.28
N GLY A 80 -23.28 1.62 17.38
CA GLY A 80 -23.91 0.38 17.81
C GLY A 80 -25.03 -0.04 16.88
N LEU A 81 -25.06 -1.34 16.55
CA LEU A 81 -26.28 -2.16 16.46
C LEU A 81 -25.85 -3.64 16.30
N THR A 82 -25.88 -4.41 17.38
CA THR A 82 -25.75 -5.87 17.30
C THR A 82 -27.07 -6.47 16.86
N LYS A 83 -27.19 -6.88 15.59
CA LYS A 83 -28.21 -7.86 15.19
C LYS A 83 -27.52 -9.21 15.03
N LYS A 84 -27.74 -10.11 15.99
CA LYS A 84 -27.48 -11.55 15.80
C LYS A 84 -28.48 -12.06 14.77
N LEU A 85 -28.04 -12.32 13.54
CA LEU A 85 -28.81 -13.09 12.59
C LEU A 85 -28.35 -14.55 12.69
N THR A 86 -29.05 -15.32 13.52
CA THR A 86 -28.95 -16.78 13.55
C THR A 86 -29.65 -17.31 12.31
N THR A 87 -28.90 -17.53 11.23
CA THR A 87 -29.41 -18.24 10.06
C THR A 87 -29.38 -19.74 10.36
N ARG A 88 -30.56 -20.33 10.33
CA ARG A 88 -30.87 -21.76 10.52
C ARG A 88 -30.02 -22.61 9.57
N ILE A 89 -29.28 -23.58 10.11
CA ILE A 89 -28.51 -24.57 9.33
C ILE A 89 -29.52 -25.53 8.70
N GLU A 90 -29.73 -25.43 7.39
CA GLU A 90 -30.36 -26.47 6.58
C GLU A 90 -29.24 -27.27 5.89
N GLN A 91 -29.32 -28.60 5.94
CA GLN A 91 -28.23 -29.51 5.56
C GLN A 91 -27.94 -29.46 4.05
N PRO A 92 -26.66 -29.52 3.61
CA PRO A 92 -26.31 -29.58 2.20
C PRO A 92 -26.71 -30.93 1.57
N VAL A 93 -27.52 -30.89 0.52
CA VAL A 93 -27.80 -32.03 -0.37
C VAL A 93 -26.56 -32.32 -1.25
N PRO A 94 -26.11 -33.58 -1.38
CA PRO A 94 -24.97 -33.94 -2.22
C PRO A 94 -25.40 -34.05 -3.69
N ALA A 95 -24.84 -33.20 -4.55
CA ALA A 95 -24.95 -33.35 -5.99
C ALA A 95 -24.02 -34.49 -6.46
N PRO A 96 -24.50 -35.47 -7.24
CA PRO A 96 -23.67 -36.50 -7.86
C PRO A 96 -23.34 -36.03 -9.27
N ASP A 97 -22.22 -35.34 -9.44
CA ASP A 97 -21.44 -35.41 -10.67
C ASP A 97 -20.05 -34.84 -10.38
N GLY A 98 -19.04 -35.71 -10.54
CA GLY A 98 -17.63 -35.46 -10.23
C GLY A 98 -16.94 -34.52 -11.22
N GLY A 99 -17.51 -33.34 -11.43
CA GLY A 99 -16.77 -32.22 -12.01
C GLY A 99 -15.93 -31.59 -10.91
N GLU A 100 -14.62 -31.85 -10.90
CA GLU A 100 -13.69 -30.99 -10.17
C GLU A 100 -13.94 -29.54 -10.61
N ILE A 101 -14.41 -28.73 -9.67
CA ILE A 101 -14.54 -27.29 -9.89
C ILE A 101 -13.11 -26.74 -9.90
N SER A 102 -12.48 -26.70 -11.07
CA SER A 102 -11.20 -26.07 -11.34
C SER A 102 -11.32 -24.53 -11.36
N CYS A 103 -12.09 -23.92 -10.44
CA CYS A 103 -12.31 -22.47 -10.38
C CYS A 103 -11.25 -21.71 -9.56
N GLY A 104 -9.99 -22.12 -9.64
CA GLY A 104 -8.91 -21.58 -8.80
C GLY A 104 -7.86 -20.73 -9.51
N SER A 105 -7.99 -20.35 -10.79
CA SER A 105 -6.84 -19.75 -11.50
C SER A 105 -7.04 -18.35 -12.09
N GLU A 106 -8.18 -17.98 -12.66
CA GLU A 106 -8.28 -16.69 -13.38
C GLU A 106 -8.56 -15.50 -12.45
N GLU A 107 -9.54 -15.62 -11.56
CA GLU A 107 -9.90 -14.54 -10.62
C GLU A 107 -8.78 -14.25 -9.61
N ASP A 108 -8.11 -15.30 -9.13
CA ASP A 108 -6.95 -15.18 -8.22
C ASP A 108 -5.72 -14.60 -8.93
N GLN A 109 -5.52 -14.93 -10.20
CA GLN A 109 -4.46 -14.35 -11.03
C GLN A 109 -4.75 -12.86 -11.28
N GLU A 110 -5.98 -12.50 -11.65
CA GLU A 110 -6.40 -11.11 -11.86
C GLU A 110 -6.26 -10.27 -10.56
N ALA A 111 -6.68 -10.82 -9.42
CA ALA A 111 -6.48 -10.17 -8.12
C ALA A 111 -5.00 -9.97 -7.76
N THR A 112 -4.13 -10.89 -8.20
CA THR A 112 -2.68 -10.78 -8.02
C THR A 112 -2.08 -9.70 -8.92
N GLU A 113 -2.48 -9.64 -10.19
CA GLU A 113 -2.01 -8.66 -11.17
C GLU A 113 -2.40 -7.24 -10.78
N MET A 114 -3.65 -7.04 -10.33
CA MET A 114 -4.11 -5.76 -9.80
C MET A 114 -3.28 -5.28 -8.60
N LEU A 115 -2.87 -6.18 -7.70
CA LEU A 115 -2.01 -5.84 -6.57
C LEU A 115 -0.60 -5.44 -7.02
N VAL A 116 -0.03 -6.16 -7.97
CA VAL A 116 1.30 -5.86 -8.51
C VAL A 116 1.32 -4.50 -9.18
N GLY A 117 0.31 -4.19 -10.01
CA GLY A 117 0.18 -2.88 -10.65
C GLY A 117 0.08 -1.72 -9.64
N ASN A 118 -0.69 -1.91 -8.57
CA ASN A 118 -0.79 -0.91 -7.50
C ASN A 118 0.52 -0.73 -6.72
N ALA A 119 1.21 -1.82 -6.41
CA ALA A 119 2.51 -1.77 -5.74
C ALA A 119 3.57 -1.07 -6.62
N GLN A 120 3.57 -1.33 -7.93
CA GLN A 120 4.45 -0.66 -8.89
C GLN A 120 4.16 0.84 -8.97
N ASN A 121 2.89 1.23 -9.05
CA ASN A 121 2.48 2.64 -9.06
C ASN A 121 2.91 3.37 -7.78
N LEU A 122 2.74 2.73 -6.62
CA LEU A 122 3.20 3.28 -5.34
C LEU A 122 4.71 3.50 -5.33
N MET A 123 5.50 2.49 -5.73
CA MET A 123 6.95 2.59 -5.76
C MET A 123 7.44 3.63 -6.78
N GLN A 124 6.70 3.86 -7.85
CA GLN A 124 6.99 4.90 -8.82
C GLN A 124 6.75 6.30 -8.22
N ALA A 125 5.63 6.51 -7.53
CA ALA A 125 5.36 7.75 -6.79
C ALA A 125 6.40 8.02 -5.70
N VAL A 126 6.86 6.97 -5.00
CA VAL A 126 7.95 7.06 -4.02
C VAL A 126 9.26 7.50 -4.69
N LYS A 127 9.65 6.89 -5.82
CA LYS A 127 10.85 7.27 -6.59
C LYS A 127 10.80 8.74 -7.03
N GLU A 128 9.66 9.20 -7.54
CA GLU A 128 9.45 10.59 -7.94
C GLU A 128 9.58 11.55 -6.75
N THR A 129 8.97 11.18 -5.61
CA THR A 129 9.06 11.96 -4.37
C THR A 129 10.49 12.08 -3.86
N VAL A 130 11.28 11.00 -3.89
CA VAL A 130 12.70 11.03 -3.49
C VAL A 130 13.51 11.97 -4.38
N ARG A 131 13.29 11.94 -5.70
CA ARG A 131 13.98 12.86 -6.63
C ARG A 131 13.58 14.31 -6.42
N ALA A 132 12.29 14.59 -6.21
CA ALA A 132 11.82 15.92 -5.90
C ALA A 132 12.35 16.43 -4.56
N ALA A 133 12.47 15.54 -3.57
CA ALA A 133 13.06 15.84 -2.27
C ALA A 133 14.56 16.13 -2.38
N GLU A 134 15.31 15.36 -3.16
CA GLU A 134 16.72 15.63 -3.43
C GLU A 134 16.91 17.04 -4.01
N ALA A 135 16.13 17.39 -5.03
CA ALA A 135 16.15 18.72 -5.60
C ALA A 135 15.80 19.79 -4.55
N ALA A 136 14.68 19.64 -3.84
CA ALA A 136 14.19 20.62 -2.86
C ALA A 136 15.17 20.82 -1.68
N SER A 137 15.94 19.78 -1.33
CA SER A 137 16.89 19.81 -0.22
C SER A 137 18.05 20.81 -0.41
N ILE A 138 18.30 21.25 -1.64
CA ILE A 138 19.31 22.28 -1.96
C ILE A 138 18.84 23.67 -1.51
N LYS A 139 17.52 23.88 -1.35
CA LYS A 139 16.88 25.17 -1.06
C LYS A 139 16.16 25.19 0.28
N ILE A 140 16.77 24.59 1.30
CA ILE A 140 16.23 24.54 2.66
C ILE A 140 16.63 25.78 3.46
N ARG A 141 15.72 26.25 4.32
CA ARG A 141 15.99 27.29 5.31
C ARG A 141 17.17 26.92 6.19
N VAL A 142 18.18 27.78 6.25
CA VAL A 142 19.43 27.54 7.01
C VAL A 142 19.20 27.45 8.52
N ASP A 143 18.12 28.07 9.02
CA ASP A 143 17.69 28.10 10.42
C ASP A 143 16.76 26.94 10.81
N SER A 144 16.33 26.11 9.85
CA SER A 144 15.35 25.04 10.10
C SER A 144 15.86 23.90 10.99
N GLY A 145 17.18 23.72 11.09
CA GLY A 145 17.78 22.55 11.71
C GLY A 145 17.48 21.21 11.01
N TYR A 146 16.73 21.23 9.90
CA TYR A 146 16.34 20.03 9.17
C TYR A 146 17.39 19.69 8.12
N GLN A 147 17.96 18.49 8.19
CA GLN A 147 19.01 18.04 7.27
C GLN A 147 18.72 16.64 6.75
N ILE A 148 18.72 16.50 5.42
CA ILE A 148 18.77 15.20 4.73
C ILE A 148 20.14 15.08 4.06
N ARG A 149 20.80 13.94 4.27
CA ARG A 149 22.14 13.69 3.74
C ARG A 149 22.07 12.79 2.51
N TRP A 150 22.32 13.36 1.33
CA TRP A 150 22.34 12.62 0.07
C TRP A 150 23.74 12.08 -0.23
N HIS A 151 23.89 10.76 -0.22
CA HIS A 151 25.13 10.06 -0.61
C HIS A 151 24.88 9.12 -1.76
N ARG A 152 25.67 9.28 -2.83
CA ARG A 152 25.63 8.37 -3.97
C ARG A 152 26.39 7.10 -3.63
N ARG A 153 25.71 5.94 -3.64
CA ARG A 153 26.34 4.64 -3.31
C ARG A 153 27.27 4.11 -4.41
N ARG A 154 27.08 4.53 -5.66
CA ARG A 154 27.90 4.11 -6.81
C ARG A 154 28.45 5.35 -7.53
N PRO A 155 29.64 5.29 -8.13
CA PRO A 155 30.16 6.40 -8.93
C PRO A 155 29.21 6.78 -10.07
N TRP A 156 29.26 8.03 -10.51
CA TRP A 156 28.31 8.56 -11.50
C TRP A 156 28.54 8.04 -12.93
N TYR A 157 29.70 7.45 -13.20
CA TYR A 157 30.13 6.98 -14.52
C TYR A 157 29.94 5.46 -14.73
N THR A 158 29.43 4.72 -13.74
CA THR A 158 29.22 3.27 -13.93
C THR A 158 27.96 3.04 -14.76
N THR A 159 28.12 2.65 -16.03
CA THR A 159 27.03 2.15 -16.88
C THR A 159 26.60 0.78 -16.37
N THR A 160 25.31 0.60 -16.10
CA THR A 160 24.73 -0.72 -15.81
C THR A 160 24.76 -1.50 -17.13
N SER A 161 25.67 -2.48 -17.25
CA SER A 161 25.68 -3.45 -18.35
C SER A 161 24.45 -4.35 -18.33
#